data_AF-A0A9X2BKS5-F1
#
_entry.id   AF-A0A9X2BKS5-F1
#
_cell.length_a   1.000
_cell.length_b   1.000
_cell.length_c   1.000
_cell.angle_alpha   90.00
_cell.angle_beta   90.00
_cell.angle_gamma   90.00
#
_symmetry.space_group_name_H-M   'P 1'
#
loop_
_entity.id
_entity.type
_entity.pdbx_description
1 polymer ?
#
loop_
_entity_poly.entity_id
_entity_poly.type
_entity_poly.pdbx_seq_one_letter_code
_entity_poly.pdbx_strand_id
1 'polypeptide(L)'
;MARFQDLDLDEITEWPMLPQLGALLLLLVLLQAAAGWFYIMPKVERLDALKHQEHVLKSTLRIKANKVATLPKLRVQLDELQERYDYLMRQLPEQKELASMLASVNEFGLKNSLTFTRIDWGQKQNQEFLYRLPLNIELTGSYNDIGHFSEAIANSPRIIVLEDIDWQRVSQESSTLHFRVRAYTYQFKSEVSDED
;
A
#
# COMPACT_ATOMS: atom_id res chain seq x y z
N MET A 1 -57.66 77.00 -3.40
CA MET A 1 -57.56 75.54 -3.60
C MET A 1 -56.45 75.30 -4.59
N ALA A 2 -55.26 74.89 -4.14
CA ALA A 2 -54.15 74.58 -5.05
C ALA A 2 -54.39 73.18 -5.64
N ARG A 3 -54.45 73.10 -6.97
CA ARG A 3 -54.80 71.90 -7.74
C ARG A 3 -53.51 71.16 -8.06
N PHE A 4 -53.24 70.09 -7.32
CA PHE A 4 -52.05 69.22 -7.48
C PHE A 4 -52.26 68.20 -8.59
N GLN A 5 -52.50 68.64 -9.83
CA GLN A 5 -52.84 67.71 -10.92
C GLN A 5 -51.86 67.63 -12.09
N ASP A 6 -50.81 68.45 -12.15
CA ASP A 6 -49.77 68.28 -13.17
C ASP A 6 -48.39 68.47 -12.51
N LEU A 7 -47.82 67.37 -12.01
CA LEU A 7 -46.40 67.31 -11.64
C LEU A 7 -45.73 66.36 -12.62
N ASP A 8 -45.53 66.85 -13.86
CA ASP A 8 -44.73 66.17 -14.86
C ASP A 8 -43.25 66.28 -14.49
N LEU A 9 -42.53 65.15 -14.59
CA LEU A 9 -41.11 65.04 -14.25
C LEU A 9 -40.21 65.85 -15.18
N ASP A 10 -40.71 66.23 -16.36
CA ASP A 10 -39.98 67.02 -17.36
C ASP A 10 -39.94 68.53 -17.02
N GLU A 11 -40.82 69.04 -16.15
CA GLU A 11 -40.92 70.48 -15.79
C GLU A 11 -40.51 70.78 -14.34
N ILE A 12 -39.62 69.98 -13.74
CA ILE A 12 -39.18 70.13 -12.33
C ILE A 12 -38.53 71.50 -12.03
N THR A 13 -38.15 72.25 -13.06
CA THR A 13 -37.52 73.58 -12.97
C THR A 13 -38.57 74.71 -12.89
N GLU A 14 -39.82 74.47 -13.29
CA GLU A 14 -40.92 75.47 -13.27
C GLU A 14 -41.79 75.40 -12.00
N TRP A 15 -41.49 74.47 -11.08
CA TRP A 15 -42.23 74.31 -9.83
C TRP A 15 -42.04 75.53 -8.89
N PRO A 16 -43.06 75.90 -8.08
CA PRO A 16 -42.89 76.94 -7.06
C PRO A 16 -41.75 76.59 -6.08
N MET A 17 -41.08 77.59 -5.51
CA MET A 17 -39.81 77.39 -4.78
C MET A 17 -39.85 76.36 -3.63
N LEU A 18 -41.00 76.16 -2.96
CA LEU A 18 -41.12 75.21 -1.84
C LEU A 18 -40.99 73.73 -2.26
N PRO A 19 -41.78 73.19 -3.22
CA PRO A 19 -41.62 71.80 -3.66
C PRO A 19 -40.27 71.52 -4.33
N GLN A 20 -39.66 72.49 -5.02
CA GLN A 20 -38.33 72.34 -5.61
C GLN A 20 -37.23 72.12 -4.54
N LEU A 21 -37.26 72.89 -3.45
CA LEU A 21 -36.34 72.70 -2.32
C LEU A 21 -36.56 71.35 -1.62
N GLY A 22 -37.82 70.91 -1.50
CA GLY A 22 -38.17 69.61 -0.95
C GLY A 22 -37.61 68.45 -1.78
N ALA A 23 -37.74 68.53 -3.11
CA ALA A 23 -37.18 67.53 -4.02
C ALA A 23 -35.64 67.48 -3.97
N LEU A 24 -34.99 68.65 -3.91
CA LEU A 24 -33.53 68.74 -3.75
C LEU A 24 -33.05 68.12 -2.43
N LEU A 25 -33.72 68.43 -1.32
CA LEU A 25 -33.40 67.85 -0.01
C LEU A 25 -33.59 66.32 -0.01
N LEU A 26 -34.68 65.83 -0.60
CA LEU A 26 -34.95 64.41 -0.72
C LEU A 26 -33.85 63.71 -1.54
N LEU A 27 -33.45 64.30 -2.67
CA LEU A 27 -32.38 63.78 -3.51
C LEU A 27 -31.02 63.77 -2.78
N LEU A 28 -30.73 64.81 -2.01
CA LEU A 28 -29.52 64.89 -1.17
C LEU A 28 -29.51 63.78 -0.11
N VAL A 29 -30.62 63.56 0.59
CA VAL A 29 -30.75 62.51 1.61
C VAL A 29 -30.62 61.12 0.97
N LEU A 30 -31.23 60.88 -0.19
CA LEU A 30 -31.10 59.63 -0.94
C LEU A 30 -29.65 59.38 -1.37
N LEU A 31 -28.95 60.39 -1.87
CA LEU A 31 -27.53 60.28 -2.25
C LEU A 31 -26.65 59.95 -1.04
N GLN A 32 -26.87 60.60 0.10
CA GLN A 32 -26.13 60.31 1.33
C GLN A 32 -26.41 58.89 1.86
N ALA A 33 -27.67 58.45 1.83
CA ALA A 33 -28.04 57.10 2.22
C ALA A 33 -27.41 56.04 1.30
N ALA A 34 -27.45 56.27 -0.02
CA ALA A 34 -26.83 55.39 -1.01
C ALA A 34 -25.31 55.34 -0.86
N ALA A 35 -24.64 56.48 -0.65
CA ALA A 35 -23.21 56.55 -0.42
C ALA A 35 -22.80 55.84 0.88
N GLY A 36 -23.56 56.03 1.96
CA GLY A 36 -23.35 55.32 3.22
C GLY A 36 -23.53 53.80 3.08
N TRP A 37 -24.58 53.38 2.38
CA TRP A 37 -24.84 51.97 2.08
C TRP A 37 -23.70 51.34 1.28
N PHE A 38 -23.28 51.99 0.17
CA PHE A 38 -22.20 51.51 -0.69
C PHE A 38 -20.85 51.47 0.03
N TYR A 39 -20.61 52.35 1.00
CA TYR A 39 -19.38 52.35 1.80
C TYR A 39 -19.36 51.29 2.92
N ILE A 40 -20.51 50.98 3.52
CA ILE A 40 -20.62 50.01 4.63
C ILE A 40 -20.67 48.57 4.12
N MET A 41 -21.39 48.30 3.02
CA MET A 41 -21.57 46.97 2.46
C MET A 41 -20.27 46.17 2.25
N PRO A 42 -19.20 46.71 1.61
CA PRO A 42 -17.95 45.97 1.42
C PRO A 42 -17.21 45.68 2.74
N LYS A 43 -17.43 46.46 3.80
CA LYS A 43 -16.82 46.23 5.12
C LYS A 43 -17.50 45.07 5.85
N VAL A 44 -18.82 44.94 5.71
CA VAL A 44 -19.60 43.83 6.27
C VAL A 44 -19.19 42.52 5.58
N GLU A 45 -19.13 42.51 4.25
CA GLU A 45 -18.68 41.33 3.49
C GLU A 45 -17.26 40.90 3.86
N ARG A 46 -16.34 41.87 4.00
CA ARG A 46 -14.96 41.59 4.41
C ARG A 46 -14.88 41.02 5.83
N LEU A 47 -15.73 41.50 6.74
CA LEU A 47 -15.79 41.01 8.12
C LEU A 47 -16.34 39.58 8.18
N ASP A 48 -17.35 39.26 7.37
CA ASP A 48 -17.89 37.90 7.29
C ASP A 48 -16.91 36.94 6.62
N ALA A 49 -16.19 37.37 5.58
CA ALA A 49 -15.11 36.61 4.97
C ALA A 49 -13.99 36.30 5.98
N LEU A 50 -13.58 37.29 6.78
CA LEU A 50 -12.57 37.10 7.83
C LEU A 50 -13.05 36.15 8.93
N LYS A 51 -14.31 36.23 9.36
CA LYS A 51 -14.90 35.28 10.32
C LYS A 51 -14.93 33.86 9.78
N HIS A 52 -15.27 33.69 8.50
CA HIS A 52 -15.22 32.37 7.86
C HIS A 52 -13.79 31.83 7.78
N GLN A 53 -12.81 32.66 7.41
CA GLN A 53 -11.40 32.27 7.42
C GLN A 53 -10.93 31.86 8.81
N GLU A 54 -11.32 32.60 9.85
CA GLU A 54 -11.00 32.26 11.23
C GLU A 54 -11.58 30.88 11.62
N HIS A 55 -12.83 30.62 11.27
CA HIS A 55 -13.49 29.35 11.56
C HIS A 55 -12.78 28.18 10.85
N VAL A 56 -12.45 28.34 9.56
CA VAL A 56 -11.71 27.33 8.78
C VAL A 56 -10.30 27.10 9.35
N LEU A 57 -9.62 28.17 9.76
CA LEU A 57 -8.28 28.05 10.33
C LEU A 57 -8.31 27.33 11.68
N LYS A 58 -9.27 27.64 12.55
CA LYS A 58 -9.47 26.95 13.84
C LYS A 58 -9.80 25.47 13.64
N SER A 59 -10.67 25.12 12.70
CA SER A 59 -11.00 23.72 12.42
C SER A 59 -9.77 22.94 11.90
N THR A 60 -9.01 23.56 11.01
CA THR A 60 -7.77 22.98 10.45
C THR A 60 -6.71 22.78 11.54
N LEU A 61 -6.52 23.76 12.43
CA LEU A 61 -5.61 23.64 13.57
C LEU A 61 -6.03 22.50 14.50
N ARG A 62 -7.32 22.36 14.80
CA ARG A 62 -7.83 21.27 15.65
C ARG A 62 -7.57 19.89 15.05
N ILE A 63 -7.77 19.73 13.74
CA ILE A 63 -7.48 18.48 13.03
C ILE A 63 -5.98 18.16 13.07
N LYS A 64 -5.12 19.15 12.77
CA LYS A 64 -3.66 18.99 12.79
C LYS A 64 -3.15 18.68 14.21
N ALA A 65 -3.65 19.38 15.23
CA ALA A 65 -3.28 19.15 16.62
C ALA A 65 -3.65 17.74 17.09
N ASN A 66 -4.84 17.25 16.73
CA ASN A 66 -5.25 15.87 17.04
C ASN A 66 -4.34 14.84 16.34
N LYS A 67 -4.00 15.03 15.07
CA LYS A 67 -3.06 14.14 14.35
C LYS A 67 -1.69 14.10 15.03
N VAL A 68 -1.17 15.25 15.44
CA VAL A 68 0.12 15.34 16.16
C VAL A 68 0.04 14.68 17.53
N ALA A 69 -1.05 14.86 18.27
CA ALA A 69 -1.24 14.22 19.57
C ALA A 69 -1.36 12.69 19.49
N THR A 70 -1.81 12.15 18.35
CA THR A 70 -1.91 10.70 18.11
C THR A 70 -0.60 10.06 17.63
N LEU A 71 0.34 10.82 17.05
CA LEU A 71 1.60 10.30 16.51
C LEU A 71 2.44 9.50 17.53
N PRO A 72 2.60 9.92 18.80
CA PRO A 72 3.38 9.17 19.77
C PRO A 72 2.84 7.77 20.03
N LYS A 73 1.50 7.62 20.10
CA LYS A 73 0.86 6.32 20.29
C LYS A 73 1.08 5.39 19.11
N LEU A 74 0.98 5.92 17.88
CA LEU A 74 1.22 5.14 16.67
C LEU A 74 2.68 4.69 16.56
N ARG A 75 3.65 5.54 16.96
CA ARG A 75 5.06 5.15 17.00
C ARG A 75 5.31 4.00 17.95
N VAL A 76 4.77 4.07 19.18
CA VAL A 76 4.90 2.97 20.15
C VAL A 76 4.29 1.67 19.63
N GLN A 77 3.15 1.73 18.94
CA GLN A 77 2.56 0.55 18.31
C GLN A 77 3.40 -0.01 17.16
N LEU A 78 4.06 0.84 16.38
CA LEU A 78 4.98 0.41 15.33
C LEU A 78 6.23 -0.27 15.91
N ASP A 79 6.82 0.31 16.96
CA ASP A 79 7.98 -0.28 17.63
C ASP A 79 7.63 -1.67 18.20
N GLU A 80 6.46 -1.82 18.82
CA GLU A 80 5.96 -3.11 19.32
C GLU A 80 5.70 -4.12 18.18
N LEU A 81 5.16 -3.65 17.04
CA LEU A 81 4.95 -4.49 15.86
C LEU A 81 6.28 -4.95 15.27
N GLN A 82 7.28 -4.08 15.24
CA GLN A 82 8.59 -4.35 14.69
C GLN A 82 9.38 -5.33 15.57
N GLU A 83 9.31 -5.20 16.90
CA GLU A 83 9.90 -6.17 17.82
C GLU A 83 9.26 -7.57 17.67
N ARG A 84 7.93 -7.63 17.53
CA ARG A 84 7.20 -8.88 17.26
C ARG A 84 7.58 -9.47 15.90
N TYR A 85 7.71 -8.63 14.88
CA TYR A 85 8.12 -9.04 13.55
C TYR A 85 9.56 -9.61 13.56
N ASP A 86 10.50 -8.92 14.21
CA ASP A 86 11.88 -9.36 14.36
C ASP A 86 11.98 -10.69 15.11
N TYR A 87 11.17 -10.86 16.16
CA TYR A 87 11.07 -12.13 16.88
C TYR A 87 10.59 -13.27 15.97
N LEU A 88 9.54 -13.03 15.18
CA LEU A 88 9.00 -14.02 14.24
C LEU A 88 9.99 -14.32 13.09
N MET A 89 10.67 -13.31 12.57
CA MET A 89 11.69 -13.47 11.52
C MET A 89 12.87 -14.30 12.02
N ARG A 90 13.31 -14.11 13.27
CA ARG A 90 14.33 -14.97 13.91
C ARG A 90 13.87 -16.42 14.10
N GLN A 91 12.55 -16.66 14.18
CA GLN A 91 11.97 -18.00 14.28
C GLN A 91 11.77 -18.69 12.94
N LEU A 92 11.66 -17.95 11.83
CA LEU A 92 11.77 -18.46 10.46
C LEU A 92 13.16 -18.14 9.86
N PRO A 93 14.28 -18.66 10.39
CA PRO A 93 15.53 -18.53 9.67
C PRO A 93 15.40 -19.35 8.38
N GLU A 94 15.41 -18.66 7.24
CA GLU A 94 15.29 -19.25 5.90
C GLU A 94 16.30 -20.39 5.65
N GLN A 95 17.41 -20.42 6.40
CA GLN A 95 18.40 -21.50 6.40
C GLN A 95 17.94 -22.80 7.09
N LYS A 96 17.13 -22.73 8.16
CA LYS A 96 16.57 -23.95 8.80
C LYS A 96 15.60 -24.65 7.87
N GLU A 97 14.91 -23.90 7.02
CA GLU A 97 14.00 -24.44 6.04
C GLU A 97 14.71 -25.34 5.03
N LEU A 98 15.82 -24.90 4.44
CA LEU A 98 16.58 -25.68 3.46
C LEU A 98 17.22 -26.93 4.08
N ALA A 99 17.76 -26.82 5.29
CA ALA A 99 18.28 -27.98 6.02
C ALA A 99 17.18 -29.00 6.35
N SER A 100 15.99 -28.53 6.73
CA SER A 100 14.83 -29.40 6.96
C SER A 100 14.37 -30.09 5.67
N MET A 101 14.42 -29.42 4.52
CA MET A 101 14.09 -30.03 3.22
C MET A 101 15.02 -31.19 2.89
N LEU A 102 16.33 -30.98 3.05
CA LEU A 102 17.32 -32.03 2.80
C LEU A 102 17.05 -33.25 3.71
N ALA A 103 16.74 -33.00 4.98
CA ALA A 103 16.38 -34.05 5.92
C ALA A 103 15.09 -34.78 5.51
N SER A 104 14.05 -34.06 5.08
CA SER A 104 12.80 -34.68 4.61
C SER A 104 12.99 -35.51 3.34
N VAL A 105 13.76 -35.02 2.37
CA VAL A 105 14.09 -35.80 1.15
C VAL A 105 14.84 -37.08 1.52
N ASN A 106 15.80 -36.99 2.43
CA ASN A 106 16.53 -38.17 2.90
C ASN A 106 15.61 -39.15 3.64
N GLU A 107 14.71 -38.66 4.50
CA GLU A 107 13.73 -39.48 5.22
C GLU A 107 12.79 -40.20 4.24
N PHE A 108 12.30 -39.51 3.20
CA PHE A 108 11.46 -40.13 2.18
C PHE A 108 12.20 -41.23 1.41
N GLY A 109 13.49 -41.05 1.10
CA GLY A 109 14.24 -42.11 0.42
C GLY A 109 14.52 -43.31 1.33
N LEU A 110 14.88 -43.06 2.60
CA LEU A 110 15.07 -44.13 3.59
C LEU A 110 13.78 -44.95 3.83
N LYS A 111 12.62 -44.28 3.92
CA LYS A 111 11.31 -44.95 4.06
C LYS A 111 10.95 -45.85 2.87
N ASN A 112 11.45 -45.52 1.68
CA ASN A 112 11.22 -46.30 0.46
C ASN A 112 12.39 -47.25 0.15
N SER A 113 13.23 -47.61 1.13
CA SER A 113 14.38 -48.53 0.92
C SER A 113 15.36 -48.08 -0.17
N LEU A 114 15.41 -46.77 -0.48
CA LEU A 114 16.34 -46.20 -1.44
C LEU A 114 17.68 -45.92 -0.76
N THR A 115 18.77 -46.23 -1.48
CA THR A 115 20.12 -45.93 -1.01
C THR A 115 20.65 -44.70 -1.75
N PHE A 116 20.83 -43.59 -1.04
CA PHE A 116 21.43 -42.39 -1.63
C PHE A 116 22.93 -42.59 -1.84
N THR A 117 23.38 -42.37 -3.07
CA THR A 117 24.81 -42.34 -3.44
C THR A 117 25.36 -40.93 -3.29
N ARG A 118 24.58 -39.92 -3.66
CA ARG A 118 25.00 -38.52 -3.62
C ARG A 118 23.80 -37.59 -3.42
N ILE A 119 23.96 -36.61 -2.54
CA ILE A 119 23.02 -35.51 -2.39
C ILE A 119 23.79 -34.23 -2.09
N ASP A 120 23.70 -33.25 -2.99
CA ASP A 120 24.42 -31.99 -2.87
C ASP A 120 23.68 -30.83 -3.52
N TRP A 121 23.82 -29.66 -2.91
CA TRP A 121 23.34 -28.41 -3.48
C TRP A 121 24.21 -28.00 -4.67
N GLY A 122 23.56 -27.67 -5.78
CA GLY A 122 24.22 -27.02 -6.90
C GLY A 122 24.38 -25.51 -6.67
N GLN A 123 24.84 -24.80 -7.70
CA GLN A 123 24.98 -23.35 -7.63
C GLN A 123 23.62 -22.65 -7.63
N LYS A 124 23.41 -21.76 -6.66
CA LYS A 124 22.22 -20.90 -6.56
C LYS A 124 22.07 -20.06 -7.83
N GLN A 125 20.92 -20.19 -8.50
CA GLN A 125 20.61 -19.46 -9.73
C GLN A 125 19.75 -18.24 -9.41
N ASN A 126 20.20 -17.07 -9.86
CA ASN A 126 19.49 -15.81 -9.67
C ASN A 126 18.45 -15.62 -10.78
N GLN A 127 17.19 -15.47 -10.42
CA GLN A 127 16.13 -15.01 -11.31
C GLN A 127 15.65 -13.62 -10.87
N GLU A 128 14.79 -12.99 -11.66
CA GLU A 128 14.39 -11.59 -11.45
C GLU A 128 13.78 -11.34 -10.06
N PHE A 129 12.91 -12.25 -9.59
CA PHE A 129 12.21 -12.12 -8.30
C PHE A 129 12.50 -13.26 -7.31
N LEU A 130 13.19 -14.30 -7.75
CA LEU A 130 13.35 -15.56 -7.03
C LEU A 130 14.78 -16.07 -7.15
N TYR A 131 15.22 -16.81 -6.16
CA TYR A 131 16.37 -17.69 -6.27
C TYR A 131 15.90 -19.12 -6.55
N ARG A 132 16.47 -19.73 -7.59
CA ARG A 132 16.30 -21.16 -7.87
C ARG A 132 17.47 -21.92 -7.27
N LEU A 133 17.17 -22.85 -6.36
CA LEU A 133 18.17 -23.68 -5.67
C LEU A 133 18.14 -25.10 -6.24
N PRO A 134 19.14 -25.49 -7.06
CA PRO A 134 19.27 -26.86 -7.54
C PRO A 134 19.79 -27.79 -6.44
N LEU A 135 19.23 -28.98 -6.38
CA LEU A 135 19.64 -30.11 -5.55
C LEU A 135 19.88 -31.32 -6.46
N ASN A 136 21.13 -31.77 -6.52
CA ASN A 136 21.48 -32.97 -7.28
C ASN A 136 21.26 -34.18 -6.38
N ILE A 137 20.51 -35.16 -6.88
CA ILE A 137 20.20 -36.39 -6.14
C ILE A 137 20.59 -37.58 -7.01
N GLU A 138 21.43 -38.46 -6.45
CA GLU A 138 21.74 -39.78 -7.01
C GLU A 138 21.41 -40.84 -5.98
N LEU A 139 20.61 -41.83 -6.39
CA LEU A 139 20.16 -42.91 -5.53
C LEU A 139 20.07 -44.23 -6.30
N THR A 140 20.05 -45.33 -5.57
CA THR A 140 19.84 -46.68 -6.11
C THR A 140 18.67 -47.37 -5.43
N GLY A 141 17.82 -48.04 -6.21
CA GLY A 141 16.68 -48.78 -5.69
C GLY A 141 15.88 -49.49 -6.77
N SER A 142 14.75 -50.09 -6.39
CA SER A 142 13.83 -50.69 -7.37
C SER A 142 13.01 -49.61 -8.08
N TYR A 143 12.47 -49.91 -9.27
CA TYR A 143 11.60 -48.99 -10.00
C TYR A 143 10.39 -48.54 -9.17
N ASN A 144 9.78 -49.47 -8.43
CA ASN A 144 8.58 -49.19 -7.63
C ASN A 144 8.88 -48.23 -6.46
N ASP A 145 10.01 -48.45 -5.79
CA ASP A 145 10.45 -47.61 -4.67
C ASP A 145 10.76 -46.17 -5.11
N ILE A 146 11.37 -46.01 -6.29
CA ILE A 146 11.63 -44.70 -6.90
C ILE A 146 10.31 -43.98 -7.24
N GLY A 147 9.30 -44.74 -7.69
CA GLY A 147 7.96 -44.22 -7.93
C GLY A 147 7.32 -43.67 -6.64
N HIS A 148 7.31 -44.46 -5.56
CA HIS A 148 6.78 -44.02 -4.27
C HIS A 148 7.55 -42.85 -3.66
N PHE A 149 8.87 -42.79 -3.86
CA PHE A 149 9.67 -41.63 -3.47
C PHE A 149 9.27 -40.37 -4.24
N SER A 150 9.05 -40.48 -5.55
CA SER A 150 8.61 -39.35 -6.39
C SER A 150 7.22 -38.86 -5.97
N GLU A 151 6.32 -39.78 -5.63
CA GLU A 151 5.00 -39.47 -5.07
C GLU A 151 5.09 -38.77 -3.70
N ALA A 152 5.95 -39.25 -2.81
CA ALA A 152 6.16 -38.64 -1.50
C ALA A 152 6.72 -37.20 -1.62
N ILE A 153 7.63 -36.96 -2.57
CA ILE A 153 8.12 -35.61 -2.87
C ILE A 153 7.00 -34.72 -3.42
N ALA A 154 6.18 -35.22 -4.33
CA ALA A 154 5.07 -34.46 -4.90
C ALA A 154 4.02 -34.06 -3.84
N ASN A 155 3.83 -34.88 -2.81
CA ASN A 155 2.94 -34.61 -1.68
C ASN A 155 3.59 -33.78 -0.55
N SER A 156 4.83 -33.32 -0.73
CA SER A 156 5.54 -32.51 0.26
C SER A 156 4.86 -31.14 0.44
N PRO A 157 4.83 -30.57 1.67
CA PRO A 157 4.29 -29.23 1.92
C PRO A 157 5.09 -28.11 1.25
N ARG A 158 6.21 -28.41 0.59
CA ARG A 158 7.09 -27.44 -0.10
C ARG A 158 7.16 -27.74 -1.59
N ILE A 159 7.39 -26.68 -2.37
CA ILE A 159 7.55 -26.77 -3.83
C ILE A 159 8.92 -27.39 -4.15
N ILE A 160 8.88 -28.61 -4.70
CA ILE A 160 10.04 -29.32 -5.22
C ILE A 160 9.71 -29.76 -6.64
N VAL A 161 10.47 -29.27 -7.61
CA VAL A 161 10.31 -29.64 -9.03
C VAL A 161 11.43 -30.58 -9.40
N LEU A 162 11.09 -31.75 -9.92
CA LEU A 162 12.05 -32.72 -10.45
C LEU A 162 12.22 -32.48 -11.96
N GLU A 163 13.44 -32.23 -12.40
CA GLU A 163 13.80 -32.10 -13.81
C GLU A 163 15.02 -33.00 -14.11
N ASP A 164 15.28 -33.24 -15.40
CA ASP A 164 16.47 -33.96 -15.89
C ASP A 164 16.67 -35.32 -15.22
N ILE A 165 15.64 -36.15 -15.32
CA ILE A 165 15.65 -37.50 -14.80
C ILE A 165 16.44 -38.41 -15.75
N ASP A 166 17.45 -39.08 -15.20
CA ASP A 166 18.21 -40.14 -15.86
C ASP A 166 18.15 -41.41 -15.00
N TRP A 167 17.90 -42.55 -15.63
CA TRP A 167 17.91 -43.85 -14.96
C TRP A 167 18.61 -44.91 -15.79
N GLN A 168 19.34 -45.78 -15.11
CA GLN A 168 20.04 -46.89 -15.75
C GLN A 168 20.10 -48.08 -14.80
N ARG A 169 20.11 -49.30 -15.33
CA ARG A 169 20.36 -50.48 -14.51
C ARG A 169 21.81 -50.47 -14.01
N VAL A 170 22.01 -50.80 -12.74
CA VAL A 170 23.36 -50.92 -12.14
C VAL A 170 24.17 -52.04 -12.81
N SER A 171 23.50 -53.11 -13.24
CA SER A 171 24.08 -54.18 -14.07
C SER A 171 23.01 -54.82 -14.96
N GLN A 172 23.40 -55.51 -16.03
CA GLN A 172 22.45 -56.15 -16.97
C GLN A 172 21.53 -57.19 -16.30
N GLU A 173 21.99 -57.82 -15.21
CA GLU A 173 21.25 -58.85 -14.48
C GLU A 173 20.51 -58.31 -13.24
N SER A 174 20.78 -57.07 -12.82
CA SER A 174 20.16 -56.48 -11.63
C SER A 174 18.87 -55.74 -11.96
N SER A 175 17.86 -55.91 -11.10
CA SER A 175 16.63 -55.09 -11.10
C SER A 175 16.81 -53.73 -10.43
N THR A 176 18.00 -53.46 -9.88
CA THR A 176 18.32 -52.19 -9.23
C THR A 176 18.65 -51.13 -10.27
N LEU A 177 18.00 -49.98 -10.14
CA LEU A 177 18.21 -48.81 -10.96
C LEU A 177 19.09 -47.81 -10.21
N HIS A 178 20.09 -47.28 -10.90
CA HIS A 178 20.74 -46.03 -10.55
C HIS A 178 19.92 -44.89 -11.13
N PHE A 179 19.44 -44.00 -10.27
CA PHE A 179 18.55 -42.90 -10.59
C PHE A 179 19.24 -41.58 -10.24
N ARG A 180 19.37 -40.72 -11.24
CA ARG A 180 19.89 -39.36 -11.11
C ARG A 180 18.79 -38.38 -11.46
N VAL A 181 18.57 -37.40 -10.59
CA VAL A 181 17.58 -36.35 -10.82
C VAL A 181 18.08 -35.00 -10.32
N ARG A 182 17.72 -33.92 -11.01
CA ARG A 182 17.90 -32.56 -10.53
C ARG A 182 16.59 -32.06 -9.94
N ALA A 183 16.58 -31.81 -8.65
CA ALA A 183 15.45 -31.20 -7.97
C ALA A 183 15.68 -29.68 -7.85
N TYR A 184 14.62 -28.88 -7.94
CA TYR A 184 14.67 -27.44 -7.73
C TYR A 184 13.68 -27.02 -6.66
N THR A 185 14.11 -26.09 -5.82
CA THR A 185 13.22 -25.33 -4.95
C THR A 185 13.43 -23.83 -5.15
N TYR A 186 12.45 -23.04 -4.72
CA TYR A 186 12.39 -21.60 -4.96
C TYR A 186 12.39 -20.86 -3.64
N GLN A 187 13.18 -19.81 -3.57
CA GLN A 187 13.27 -18.90 -2.44
C GLN A 187 12.98 -17.48 -2.92
N PHE A 188 12.19 -16.72 -2.16
CA PHE A 188 11.93 -15.33 -2.49
C PHE A 188 13.20 -14.50 -2.35
N LYS A 189 13.44 -13.58 -3.27
CA LYS A 189 14.52 -12.61 -3.14
C LYS A 189 14.01 -11.47 -2.26
N SER A 190 14.40 -11.45 -0.99
CA SER A 190 14.15 -10.30 -0.13
C SER A 190 14.79 -9.07 -0.79
N GLU A 191 13.97 -8.07 -1.09
CA GLU A 191 14.44 -6.75 -1.50
C GLU A 191 15.10 -6.16 -0.25
N VAL A 192 16.39 -6.40 -0.09
CA VAL A 192 17.18 -5.59 0.82
C VAL A 192 17.17 -4.23 0.17
N SER A 193 16.36 -3.32 0.71
CA SER A 193 16.50 -1.89 0.45
C SER A 193 17.94 -1.58 0.83
N ASP A 194 18.80 -1.45 -0.17
CA ASP A 194 20.10 -0.83 0.01
C ASP A 194 19.77 0.61 0.45
N GLU A 195 19.75 0.82 1.78
CA GLU A 195 19.79 2.15 2.38
C GLU A 195 21.18 2.71 2.06
N ASP A 196 21.26 3.44 0.95
CA ASP A 196 22.29 4.45 0.70
C ASP A 196 21.88 5.81 1.31
#